data_AF-A0A952AAS6-F1
#
_entry.id   AF-A0A952AAS6-F1
#
_cell.length_a   1.000
_cell.length_b   1.000
_cell.length_c   1.000
_cell.angle_alpha   90.00
_cell.angle_beta   90.00
_cell.angle_gamma   90.00
#
_symmetry.space_group_name_H-M   'P 1'
#
loop_
_entity.id
_entity.type
_entity.pdbx_description
1 polymer ?
#
loop_
_entity_poly.entity_id
_entity_poly.type
_entity_poly.pdbx_seq_one_letter_code
_entity_poly.pdbx_strand_id
1 'polypeptide(L)'
;MSPCYDCEFNDRAQPCRSGGEAYDFDRMAEAYRGYWTARLADAEPDPSDEWISDCVSHLERNDGPAALLFIVFALERVRSAEMLAVHAAGPLENVLDHCGPEIIEAVEGLARRSPKFRLMLSGVWGRNRIAPEIWERICVTVATGPVFCDDFRTPGHRSGLSQASDAAIAALLETSVIADLGGRDAMIAFINGAFRTGTAV
;
A
#
# COMPACT_ATOMS: atom_id res chain seq x y z
N MET A 1 11.16 -14.35 -12.81
CA MET A 1 11.74 -13.19 -12.11
C MET A 1 11.74 -13.54 -10.63
N SER A 2 12.89 -13.50 -9.95
CA SER A 2 13.01 -14.01 -8.59
C SER A 2 12.38 -13.03 -7.58
N PRO A 3 11.60 -13.49 -6.59
CA PRO A 3 10.64 -12.65 -5.88
C PRO A 3 11.19 -11.88 -4.68
N CYS A 4 12.47 -12.08 -4.34
CA CYS A 4 13.19 -11.31 -3.34
C CYS A 4 14.71 -11.42 -3.61
N TYR A 5 15.49 -10.38 -3.30
CA TYR A 5 16.94 -10.35 -3.58
C TYR A 5 17.65 -11.55 -2.93
N ASP A 6 17.39 -11.78 -1.64
CA ASP A 6 17.95 -12.92 -0.91
C ASP A 6 17.48 -14.29 -1.43
N CYS A 7 16.27 -14.38 -1.99
CA CYS A 7 15.73 -15.59 -2.57
C CYS A 7 16.45 -15.94 -3.88
N GLU A 8 16.82 -14.93 -4.66
CA GLU A 8 17.52 -15.08 -5.94
C GLU A 8 18.98 -15.49 -5.74
N PHE A 9 19.66 -14.85 -4.79
CA PHE A 9 21.12 -14.94 -4.70
C PHE A 9 21.62 -15.89 -3.61
N ASN A 10 20.76 -16.32 -2.67
CA ASN A 10 21.15 -17.20 -1.56
C ASN A 10 20.43 -18.56 -1.54
N ASP A 11 19.77 -18.97 -2.62
CA ASP A 11 19.05 -20.25 -2.75
C ASP A 11 18.07 -20.52 -1.58
N ARG A 12 17.46 -19.44 -1.08
CA ARG A 12 16.52 -19.48 0.05
C ARG A 12 15.12 -19.83 -0.44
N ALA A 13 14.30 -20.39 0.46
CA ALA A 13 12.87 -20.58 0.22
C ALA A 13 12.23 -19.25 -0.23
N GLN A 14 11.16 -19.31 -1.02
CA GLN A 14 10.37 -18.14 -1.45
C GLN A 14 9.16 -17.95 -0.52
N PRO A 15 9.31 -17.39 0.69
CA PRO A 15 8.26 -17.35 1.71
C PRO A 15 7.05 -16.50 1.30
N CYS A 16 7.21 -15.57 0.36
CA CYS A 16 6.13 -14.77 -0.19
C CYS A 16 5.25 -15.52 -1.20
N ARG A 17 5.58 -16.77 -1.56
CA ARG A 17 4.80 -17.57 -2.52
C ARG A 17 4.27 -18.85 -1.89
N SER A 18 3.05 -19.26 -2.27
CA SER A 18 2.52 -20.60 -1.97
C SER A 18 2.81 -21.53 -3.14
N GLY A 19 3.34 -22.72 -2.86
CA GLY A 19 3.61 -23.74 -3.90
C GLY A 19 4.65 -23.31 -4.96
N GLY A 20 5.39 -22.22 -4.74
CA GLY A 20 6.43 -21.71 -5.65
C GLY A 20 5.95 -20.84 -6.81
N GLU A 21 4.64 -20.70 -7.05
CA GLU A 21 4.14 -20.10 -8.30
C GLU A 21 3.40 -18.77 -8.13
N ALA A 22 2.62 -18.58 -7.07
CA ALA A 22 1.80 -17.38 -6.85
C ALA A 22 2.11 -16.71 -5.51
N TYR A 23 2.01 -15.37 -5.47
CA TYR A 23 2.15 -14.61 -4.22
C TYR A 23 1.05 -14.96 -3.21
N ASP A 24 1.44 -15.17 -1.96
CA ASP A 24 0.54 -15.40 -0.83
C ASP A 24 0.33 -14.08 -0.08
N PHE A 25 -0.54 -13.22 -0.60
CA PHE A 25 -0.75 -11.89 -0.03
C PHE A 25 -1.32 -11.92 1.39
N ASP A 26 -2.02 -12.98 1.80
CA ASP A 26 -2.49 -13.11 3.18
C ASP A 26 -1.34 -13.40 4.13
N ARG A 27 -0.46 -14.34 3.77
CA ARG A 27 0.74 -14.64 4.55
C ARG A 27 1.67 -13.43 4.61
N MET A 28 1.87 -12.75 3.49
CA MET A 28 2.69 -11.55 3.42
C MET A 28 2.13 -10.45 4.32
N ALA A 29 0.83 -10.18 4.23
CA ALA A 29 0.17 -9.16 5.04
C ALA A 29 0.25 -9.47 6.54
N GLU A 30 0.14 -10.74 6.94
CA GLU A 30 0.27 -11.16 8.33
C GLU A 30 1.71 -10.99 8.84
N ALA A 31 2.71 -11.44 8.07
CA ALA A 31 4.12 -11.28 8.42
C ALA A 31 4.52 -9.80 8.50
N TYR A 32 4.04 -8.97 7.56
CA TYR A 32 4.33 -7.53 7.55
C TYR A 32 3.73 -6.82 8.76
N ARG A 33 2.51 -7.20 9.15
CA ARG A 33 1.88 -6.73 10.38
C ARG A 33 2.71 -7.12 11.60
N GLY A 34 3.15 -8.38 11.71
CA GLY A 34 4.01 -8.85 12.80
C GLY A 34 5.30 -8.05 12.90
N TYR A 35 6.03 -7.95 11.78
CA TYR A 35 7.29 -7.21 11.66
C TYR A 35 7.16 -5.77 12.18
N TRP A 36 6.18 -5.02 11.68
CA TRP A 36 6.01 -3.62 12.11
C TRP A 36 5.37 -3.45 13.48
N THR A 37 4.55 -4.40 13.94
CA THR A 37 4.04 -4.36 15.32
C THR A 37 5.20 -4.43 16.31
N ALA A 38 6.18 -5.32 16.08
CA ALA A 38 7.38 -5.39 16.90
C ALA A 38 8.18 -4.08 16.86
N ARG A 39 8.45 -3.53 15.66
CA ARG A 39 9.22 -2.29 15.50
C ARG A 39 8.54 -1.08 16.16
N LEU A 40 7.22 -0.95 16.02
CA LEU A 40 6.46 0.15 16.64
C LEU A 40 6.44 0.04 18.17
N ALA A 41 6.66 -1.15 18.72
CA ALA A 41 6.81 -1.38 20.16
C ALA A 41 8.27 -1.27 20.63
N ASP A 42 9.18 -0.75 19.81
CA ASP A 42 10.63 -0.71 20.04
C ASP A 42 11.23 -2.09 20.38
N ALA A 43 10.60 -3.17 19.91
CA ALA A 43 11.11 -4.52 20.00
C ALA A 43 11.88 -4.90 18.73
N GLU A 44 12.90 -5.73 18.88
CA GLU A 44 13.57 -6.34 17.73
C GLU A 44 12.59 -7.28 17.02
N PRO A 45 12.36 -7.11 15.71
CA PRO A 45 11.58 -8.08 14.93
C PRO A 45 12.22 -9.47 15.03
N ASP A 46 11.41 -10.51 14.89
CA ASP A 46 11.96 -11.85 14.71
C ASP A 46 12.83 -11.84 13.44
N PRO A 47 14.12 -12.21 13.50
CA PRO A 47 14.97 -12.28 12.30
C PRO A 47 14.39 -13.21 11.23
N SER A 48 13.53 -14.16 11.60
CA SER A 48 12.80 -15.01 10.67
C SER A 48 11.69 -14.31 9.90
N ASP A 49 11.38 -13.04 10.21
CA ASP A 49 10.43 -12.19 9.48
C ASP A 49 11.11 -11.20 8.52
N GLU A 50 12.45 -11.07 8.51
CA GLU A 50 13.15 -10.11 7.65
C GLU A 50 12.83 -10.28 6.15
N TRP A 51 12.54 -11.51 5.73
CA TRP A 51 12.15 -11.83 4.34
C TRP A 51 10.97 -10.99 3.85
N ILE A 52 10.05 -10.56 4.74
CA ILE A 52 8.89 -9.81 4.30
C ILE A 52 9.28 -8.44 3.79
N SER A 53 10.28 -7.81 4.41
CA SER A 53 10.81 -6.51 3.97
C SER A 53 11.39 -6.62 2.56
N ASP A 54 12.14 -7.69 2.27
CA ASP A 54 12.73 -7.93 0.95
C ASP A 54 11.67 -8.23 -0.11
N CYS A 55 10.68 -9.04 0.23
CA CYS A 55 9.60 -9.38 -0.69
C CYS A 55 8.77 -8.15 -1.05
N VAL A 56 8.43 -7.33 -0.06
CA VAL A 56 7.67 -6.09 -0.23
C VAL A 56 8.48 -5.06 -1.03
N SER A 57 9.76 -4.87 -0.69
CA SER A 57 10.67 -4.00 -1.46
C SER A 57 10.84 -4.45 -2.91
N HIS A 58 10.85 -5.76 -3.18
CA HIS A 58 10.89 -6.29 -4.53
C HIS A 58 9.62 -5.95 -5.31
N LEU A 59 8.44 -6.15 -4.71
CA LEU A 59 7.15 -5.81 -5.34
C LEU A 59 7.10 -4.31 -5.68
N GLU A 60 7.40 -3.45 -4.71
CA GLU A 60 7.33 -1.99 -4.86
C GLU A 60 8.17 -1.44 -6.02
N ARG A 61 9.26 -2.14 -6.38
CA ARG A 61 10.20 -1.70 -7.42
C ARG A 61 9.95 -2.34 -8.78
N ASN A 62 9.30 -3.50 -8.83
CA ASN A 62 9.31 -4.34 -10.03
C ASN A 62 7.92 -4.82 -10.47
N ASP A 63 6.90 -4.75 -9.61
CA ASP A 63 5.57 -5.28 -9.90
C ASP A 63 4.51 -4.43 -9.18
N GLY A 64 4.20 -3.27 -9.78
CA GLY A 64 3.19 -2.33 -9.27
C GLY A 64 1.83 -2.96 -8.99
N PRO A 65 1.26 -3.78 -9.91
CA PRO A 65 0.00 -4.49 -9.67
C PRO A 65 0.05 -5.42 -8.45
N ALA A 66 1.10 -6.25 -8.30
CA ALA A 66 1.23 -7.14 -7.15
C ALA A 66 1.51 -6.37 -5.86
N ALA A 67 2.26 -5.27 -5.91
CA ALA A 67 2.46 -4.36 -4.78
C ALA A 67 1.13 -3.76 -4.31
N LEU A 68 0.26 -3.30 -5.22
CA LEU A 68 -1.07 -2.81 -4.86
C LEU A 68 -1.95 -3.89 -4.24
N LEU A 69 -1.91 -5.12 -4.76
CA LEU A 69 -2.60 -6.25 -4.14
C LEU A 69 -2.10 -6.46 -2.71
N PHE A 70 -0.79 -6.55 -2.50
CA PHE A 70 -0.21 -6.66 -1.17
C PHE A 70 -0.68 -5.52 -0.24
N ILE A 71 -0.61 -4.26 -0.69
CA ILE A 71 -1.01 -3.08 0.09
C ILE A 71 -2.47 -3.17 0.54
N VAL A 72 -3.40 -3.56 -0.34
CA VAL A 72 -4.82 -3.69 0.02
C VAL A 72 -5.04 -4.81 1.03
N PHE A 73 -4.38 -5.95 0.85
CA PHE A 73 -4.41 -7.07 1.79
C PHE A 73 -3.83 -6.73 3.17
N ALA A 74 -2.76 -5.95 3.19
CA ALA A 74 -2.14 -5.46 4.42
C ALA A 74 -3.02 -4.42 5.11
N LEU A 75 -3.58 -3.46 4.35
CA LEU A 75 -4.51 -2.44 4.85
C LEU A 75 -5.77 -3.06 5.50
N GLU A 76 -6.27 -4.19 4.98
CA GLU A 76 -7.39 -4.92 5.59
C GLU A 76 -7.12 -5.31 7.05
N ARG A 77 -5.84 -5.48 7.44
CA ARG A 77 -5.41 -5.87 8.79
C ARG A 77 -4.97 -4.69 9.67
N VAL A 78 -4.89 -3.48 9.12
CA VAL A 78 -4.50 -2.28 9.88
C VAL A 78 -5.61 -1.88 10.85
N ARG A 79 -5.27 -1.75 12.13
CA ARG A 79 -6.18 -1.36 13.24
C ARG A 79 -5.67 -0.21 14.10
N SER A 80 -4.53 0.39 13.77
CA SER A 80 -4.02 1.59 14.46
C SER A 80 -3.57 2.66 13.47
N ALA A 81 -3.54 3.92 13.93
CA ALA A 81 -3.11 5.06 13.12
C ALA A 81 -1.61 4.99 12.78
N GLU A 82 -0.79 4.50 13.71
CA GLU A 82 0.64 4.30 13.53
C GLU A 82 0.91 3.27 12.43
N MET A 83 0.18 2.15 12.46
CA MET A 83 0.30 1.13 11.44
C MET A 83 -0.22 1.64 10.08
N LEU A 84 -1.26 2.47 10.05
CA LEU A 84 -1.71 3.15 8.84
C LEU A 84 -0.62 4.06 8.26
N ALA A 85 0.04 4.86 9.11
CA ALA A 85 1.13 5.73 8.71
C ALA A 85 2.31 4.95 8.11
N VAL A 86 2.67 3.80 8.69
CA VAL A 86 3.70 2.90 8.16
C VAL A 86 3.35 2.38 6.76
N HIS A 87 2.07 2.05 6.50
CA HIS A 87 1.66 1.60 5.16
C HIS A 87 1.67 2.75 4.15
N ALA A 88 1.30 3.95 4.58
CA ALA A 88 1.29 5.14 3.74
C ALA A 88 2.71 5.58 3.35
N ALA A 89 3.57 5.87 4.33
CA ALA A 89 4.94 6.35 4.14
C ALA A 89 5.96 5.22 3.87
N GLY A 90 5.49 3.99 3.70
CA GLY A 90 6.30 2.84 3.32
C GLY A 90 5.84 2.30 1.95
N PRO A 91 5.11 1.17 1.91
CA PRO A 91 4.85 0.48 0.66
C PRO A 91 4.03 1.27 -0.34
N LEU A 92 3.03 2.04 0.10
CA LEU A 92 2.25 2.86 -0.81
C LEU A 92 3.11 3.99 -1.43
N GLU A 93 3.90 4.68 -0.62
CA GLU A 93 4.82 5.72 -1.11
C GLU A 93 5.85 5.14 -2.10
N ASN A 94 6.47 4.03 -1.73
CA ASN A 94 7.53 3.44 -2.53
C ASN A 94 7.01 2.91 -3.87
N VAL A 95 5.85 2.26 -3.91
CA VAL A 95 5.29 1.79 -5.18
C VAL A 95 4.85 2.96 -6.08
N LEU A 96 4.39 4.08 -5.50
CA LEU A 96 4.07 5.30 -6.27
C LEU A 96 5.32 5.97 -6.84
N ASP A 97 6.45 5.88 -6.14
CA ASP A 97 7.75 6.40 -6.58
C ASP A 97 8.29 5.60 -7.77
N HIS A 98 8.29 4.27 -7.70
CA HIS A 98 8.89 3.42 -8.72
C HIS A 98 7.94 3.03 -9.85
N CYS A 99 6.65 2.81 -9.55
CA CYS A 99 5.64 2.29 -10.48
C CYS A 99 4.46 3.25 -10.67
N GLY A 100 4.55 4.51 -10.23
CA GLY A 100 3.47 5.50 -10.27
C GLY A 100 2.70 5.58 -11.60
N PRO A 101 3.38 5.76 -12.75
CA PRO A 101 2.72 5.83 -14.06
C PRO A 101 1.92 4.57 -14.43
N GLU A 102 2.36 3.40 -13.97
CA GLU A 102 1.69 2.13 -14.22
C GLU A 102 0.39 2.03 -13.40
N ILE A 103 0.44 2.38 -12.11
CA ILE A 103 -0.60 2.03 -11.14
C ILE A 103 -1.59 3.14 -10.80
N ILE A 104 -1.34 4.38 -11.23
CA ILE A 104 -2.08 5.55 -10.72
C ILE A 104 -3.59 5.47 -10.97
N GLU A 105 -4.05 4.94 -12.11
CA GLU A 105 -5.49 4.79 -12.38
C GLU A 105 -6.17 3.83 -11.40
N ALA A 106 -5.47 2.74 -11.05
CA ALA A 106 -5.95 1.81 -10.04
C ALA A 106 -6.00 2.49 -8.66
N VAL A 107 -4.95 3.24 -8.28
CA VAL A 107 -4.89 4.00 -7.01
C VAL A 107 -6.06 4.97 -6.88
N GLU A 108 -6.37 5.73 -7.94
CA GLU A 108 -7.52 6.65 -7.96
C GLU A 108 -8.86 5.93 -7.82
N GLY A 109 -9.00 4.77 -8.46
CA GLY A 109 -10.19 3.94 -8.31
C GLY A 109 -10.33 3.33 -6.92
N LEU A 110 -9.23 2.85 -6.32
CA LEU A 110 -9.21 2.35 -4.94
C LEU A 110 -9.61 3.46 -3.95
N ALA A 111 -9.03 4.65 -4.08
CA ALA A 111 -9.33 5.79 -3.21
C ALA A 111 -10.76 6.33 -3.36
N ARG A 112 -11.35 6.24 -4.56
CA ARG A 112 -12.77 6.58 -4.76
C ARG A 112 -13.71 5.59 -4.08
N ARG A 113 -13.37 4.30 -4.07
CA ARG A 113 -14.23 3.23 -3.58
C ARG A 113 -14.07 2.98 -2.08
N SER A 114 -12.87 3.12 -1.54
CA SER A 114 -12.60 2.91 -0.11
C SER A 114 -12.10 4.19 0.58
N PRO A 115 -12.90 4.76 1.50
CA PRO A 115 -12.47 5.87 2.34
C PRO A 115 -11.23 5.53 3.19
N LYS A 116 -11.09 4.28 3.67
CA LYS A 116 -9.91 3.82 4.41
C LYS A 116 -8.65 3.87 3.55
N PHE A 117 -8.74 3.43 2.29
CA PHE A 117 -7.62 3.53 1.34
C PHE A 117 -7.28 4.99 1.02
N ARG A 118 -8.28 5.85 0.80
CA ARG A 118 -8.05 7.29 0.56
C ARG A 118 -7.37 7.98 1.74
N LEU A 119 -7.77 7.63 2.97
CA LEU A 119 -7.12 8.13 4.17
C LEU A 119 -5.63 7.71 4.20
N MET A 120 -5.31 6.44 3.92
CA MET A 120 -3.93 5.99 3.80
C MET A 120 -3.15 6.75 2.72
N LEU A 121 -3.73 6.94 1.53
CA LEU A 121 -3.11 7.69 0.43
C LEU A 121 -2.76 9.13 0.83
N SER A 122 -3.59 9.76 1.66
CA SER A 122 -3.32 11.11 2.18
C SER A 122 -2.15 11.19 3.16
N GLY A 123 -1.61 10.06 3.62
CA GLY A 123 -0.45 9.98 4.52
C GLY A 123 0.90 9.76 3.84
N VAL A 124 0.95 9.68 2.50
CA VAL A 124 2.19 9.50 1.73
C VAL A 124 3.08 10.75 1.81
N TRP A 125 4.40 10.62 1.96
CA TRP A 125 5.39 11.70 2.09
C TRP A 125 6.26 11.91 0.82
N GLY A 126 5.88 11.28 -0.29
CA GLY A 126 6.68 11.19 -1.51
C GLY A 126 6.75 12.45 -2.40
N ARG A 127 6.38 13.65 -1.92
CA ARG A 127 6.28 14.89 -2.72
C ARG A 127 7.51 15.20 -3.60
N ASN A 128 8.71 14.87 -3.12
CA ASN A 128 9.97 15.18 -3.81
C ASN A 128 10.55 13.98 -4.58
N ARG A 129 9.93 12.79 -4.50
CA ARG A 129 10.42 11.56 -5.14
C ARG A 129 9.47 11.09 -6.23
N ILE A 130 8.18 11.01 -5.91
CA ILE A 130 7.10 10.66 -6.84
C ILE A 130 7.07 11.68 -7.97
N ALA A 131 6.91 11.19 -9.21
CA ALA A 131 6.85 12.04 -10.40
C ALA A 131 5.78 13.14 -10.24
N PRO A 132 6.07 14.41 -10.61
CA PRO A 132 5.17 15.54 -10.34
C PRO A 132 3.74 15.35 -10.85
N GLU A 133 3.57 14.76 -12.02
CA GLU A 133 2.27 14.46 -12.63
C GLU A 133 1.48 13.39 -11.85
N ILE A 134 2.17 12.42 -11.25
CA ILE A 134 1.55 11.42 -10.38
C ILE A 134 1.17 12.07 -9.05
N TRP A 135 2.06 12.91 -8.51
CA TRP A 135 1.79 13.66 -7.28
C TRP A 135 0.56 14.57 -7.39
N GLU A 136 0.42 15.30 -8.50
CA GLU A 136 -0.74 16.16 -8.74
C GLU A 136 -2.06 15.35 -8.74
N ARG A 137 -2.06 14.18 -9.39
CA ARG A 137 -3.21 13.27 -9.40
C ARG A 137 -3.55 12.75 -8.00
N ILE A 138 -2.54 12.43 -7.19
CA ILE A 138 -2.74 12.05 -5.79
C ILE A 138 -3.39 13.20 -5.00
N CYS A 139 -2.89 14.43 -5.14
CA CYS A 139 -3.47 15.61 -4.49
C CYS A 139 -4.96 15.79 -4.83
N VAL A 140 -5.31 15.69 -6.11
CA VAL A 140 -6.72 15.77 -6.57
C VAL A 140 -7.56 14.63 -5.96
N THR A 141 -6.99 13.43 -5.91
CA THR A 141 -7.69 12.24 -5.40
C THR A 141 -8.00 12.32 -3.92
N VAL A 142 -7.06 12.80 -3.10
CA VAL A 142 -7.27 12.91 -1.65
C VAL A 142 -8.19 14.07 -1.28
N ALA A 143 -8.34 15.07 -2.16
CA ALA A 143 -9.18 16.25 -1.93
C ALA A 143 -10.68 15.97 -1.80
N THR A 144 -11.12 14.73 -2.05
CA THR A 144 -12.53 14.33 -1.89
C THR A 144 -12.89 13.90 -0.47
N GLY A 145 -11.98 14.02 0.51
CA GLY A 145 -12.25 13.64 1.89
C GLY A 145 -11.28 14.27 2.90
N PRO A 146 -11.44 13.95 4.19
CA PRO A 146 -10.49 14.39 5.21
C PRO A 146 -9.13 13.72 5.00
N VAL A 147 -8.07 14.41 5.41
CA VAL A 147 -6.68 13.94 5.27
C VAL A 147 -6.16 13.37 6.59
N PHE A 148 -5.21 12.44 6.50
CA PHE A 148 -4.62 11.77 7.65
C PHE A 148 -3.88 12.76 8.57
N CYS A 149 -3.05 13.63 7.99
CA CYS A 149 -2.37 14.71 8.70
C CYS A 149 -2.05 15.89 7.77
N ASP A 150 -1.93 17.10 8.35
CA ASP A 150 -1.44 18.30 7.66
C ASP A 150 0.08 18.46 7.84
N ASP A 151 0.84 17.55 7.22
CA ASP A 151 2.30 17.61 7.15
C ASP A 151 2.73 18.18 5.79
N PHE A 152 3.78 18.99 5.72
CA PHE A 152 4.21 19.63 4.46
C PHE A 152 4.60 18.66 3.33
N ARG A 153 4.84 17.40 3.69
CA ARG A 153 5.20 16.30 2.79
C ARG A 153 3.98 15.56 2.24
N THR A 154 2.80 15.71 2.85
CA THR A 154 1.59 14.99 2.44
C THR A 154 0.85 15.68 1.30
N PRO A 155 0.07 14.93 0.48
CA PRO A 155 -0.67 15.51 -0.65
C PRO A 155 -1.79 16.47 -0.19
N GLY A 156 -2.22 16.38 1.07
CA GLY A 156 -3.21 17.26 1.67
C GLY A 156 -2.68 18.63 2.07
N HIS A 157 -1.36 18.86 2.09
CA HIS A 157 -0.81 20.07 2.67
C HIS A 157 -1.29 21.35 1.99
N ARG A 158 -1.76 22.33 2.79
CA ARG A 158 -2.27 23.65 2.31
C ARG A 158 -3.42 23.58 1.31
N SER A 159 -4.07 22.44 1.19
CA SER A 159 -5.28 22.28 0.36
C SER A 159 -6.52 22.93 1.00
N GLY A 160 -6.45 23.30 2.29
CA GLY A 160 -7.60 23.74 3.08
C GLY A 160 -8.52 22.59 3.52
N LEU A 161 -8.14 21.33 3.26
CA LEU A 161 -8.85 20.15 3.73
C LEU A 161 -8.73 20.00 5.24
N SER A 162 -9.79 19.46 5.85
CA SER A 162 -9.77 19.13 7.27
C SER A 162 -8.95 17.86 7.52
N GLN A 163 -8.16 17.87 8.58
CA GLN A 163 -7.58 16.66 9.13
C GLN A 163 -8.68 15.79 9.75
N ALA A 164 -8.62 14.47 9.51
CA ALA A 164 -9.49 13.52 10.15
C ALA A 164 -9.27 13.52 11.67
N SER A 165 -10.34 13.52 12.46
CA SER A 165 -10.23 13.36 13.91
C SER A 165 -9.86 11.92 14.26
N ASP A 166 -9.25 11.70 15.44
CA ASP A 166 -8.91 10.37 15.92
C ASP A 166 -10.11 9.41 15.91
N ALA A 167 -11.30 9.90 16.26
CA ALA A 167 -12.54 9.12 16.21
C ALA A 167 -12.93 8.72 14.77
N ALA A 168 -12.74 9.62 13.79
CA ALA A 168 -13.00 9.32 12.38
C ALA A 168 -11.97 8.33 11.82
N ILE A 169 -10.70 8.47 12.21
CA ILE A 169 -9.63 7.52 11.85
C ILE A 169 -9.98 6.14 12.44
N ALA A 170 -10.28 6.05 13.73
CA ALA A 170 -10.64 4.80 14.39
C ALA A 170 -11.85 4.13 13.71
N ALA A 171 -12.90 4.89 13.39
CA ALA A 171 -14.08 4.36 12.69
C ALA A 171 -13.72 3.79 11.31
N LEU A 172 -12.85 4.46 10.54
CA LEU A 172 -12.38 3.96 9.25
C LEU A 172 -11.48 2.72 9.39
N LEU A 173 -10.67 2.63 10.44
CA LEU A 173 -9.81 1.47 10.68
C LEU A 173 -10.60 0.18 10.94
N GLU A 174 -11.81 0.28 11.48
CA GLU A 174 -12.75 -0.85 11.65
C GLU A 174 -13.47 -1.26 10.36
N THR A 175 -13.41 -0.45 9.30
CA THR A 175 -13.98 -0.81 7.99
C THR A 175 -13.09 -1.81 7.24
N SER A 176 -13.72 -2.57 6.34
CA SER A 176 -13.06 -3.52 5.45
C SER A 176 -12.85 -2.89 4.08
N VAL A 177 -11.58 -2.68 3.71
CA VAL A 177 -11.22 -2.17 2.37
C VAL A 177 -11.57 -3.21 1.30
N ILE A 178 -11.47 -4.50 1.62
CA ILE A 178 -11.86 -5.56 0.70
C ILE A 178 -13.38 -5.55 0.46
N ALA A 179 -14.18 -5.32 1.51
CA ALA A 179 -15.64 -5.21 1.36
C ALA A 179 -16.03 -3.97 0.53
N ASP A 180 -15.41 -2.81 0.77
CA ASP A 180 -15.62 -1.59 -0.03
C ASP A 180 -15.35 -1.84 -1.53
N LEU A 181 -14.43 -2.74 -1.84
CA LEU A 181 -14.05 -3.12 -3.20
C LEU A 181 -14.92 -4.25 -3.79
N GLY A 182 -16.00 -4.64 -3.11
CA GLY A 182 -16.95 -5.66 -3.58
C GLY A 182 -16.51 -7.10 -3.29
N GLY A 183 -15.60 -7.28 -2.35
CA GLY A 183 -15.03 -8.58 -2.00
C GLY A 183 -13.72 -8.89 -2.71
N ARG A 184 -13.10 -9.99 -2.29
CA ARG A 184 -11.73 -10.36 -2.68
C ARG A 184 -11.55 -10.51 -4.19
N ASP A 185 -12.42 -11.29 -4.84
CA ASP A 185 -12.30 -11.57 -6.27
C ASP A 185 -12.54 -10.30 -7.11
N ALA A 186 -13.51 -9.47 -6.70
CA ALA A 186 -13.80 -8.20 -7.36
C ALA A 186 -12.62 -7.22 -7.22
N MET A 187 -11.98 -7.18 -6.05
CA MET A 187 -10.78 -6.38 -5.80
C MET A 187 -9.60 -6.85 -6.67
N ILE A 188 -9.33 -8.16 -6.72
CA ILE A 188 -8.25 -8.72 -7.54
C ILE A 188 -8.50 -8.44 -9.03
N ALA A 189 -9.74 -8.67 -9.48
CA ALA A 189 -10.13 -8.41 -10.86
C ALA A 189 -10.05 -6.91 -11.21
N PHE A 190 -10.42 -6.03 -10.28
CA PHE A 190 -10.32 -4.59 -10.45
C PHE A 190 -8.86 -4.15 -10.63
N ILE A 191 -7.97 -4.56 -9.72
CA ILE A 191 -6.55 -4.19 -9.78
C ILE A 191 -5.95 -4.78 -11.06
N ASN A 192 -6.05 -6.09 -11.30
CA ASN A 192 -5.48 -6.71 -12.50
C ASN A 192 -6.11 -6.22 -13.81
N GLY A 193 -7.39 -5.87 -13.80
CA GLY A 193 -8.13 -5.39 -14.96
C GLY A 193 -7.67 -4.01 -15.42
N ALA A 194 -7.26 -3.13 -14.49
CA ALA A 194 -6.70 -1.82 -14.81
C ALA A 194 -5.41 -1.91 -15.66
N PHE A 195 -4.71 -3.04 -15.61
CA PHE A 195 -3.47 -3.26 -16.36
C PHE A 195 -3.65 -4.03 -17.67
N ARG A 196 -4.82 -4.68 -17.90
CA ARG A 196 -5.10 -5.42 -19.14
C ARG A 196 -5.56 -4.53 -20.29
N THR A 197 -5.87 -3.26 -20.04
CA THR A 197 -6.28 -2.29 -21.07
C THR A 197 -5.11 -1.49 -21.67
N GLY A 198 -3.86 -1.75 -21.23
CA GLY A 198 -2.67 -1.00 -21.61
C GLY A 198 -1.78 -1.59 -22.72
N THR A 199 -2.19 -2.65 -23.43
CA THR A 199 -1.45 -3.19 -24.58
C THR A 199 -2.23 -3.06 -25.89
N ALA A 200 -2.31 -1.83 -26.41
CA ALA A 200 -2.45 -1.55 -27.84
C ALA A 200 -2.22 -0.05 -28.12
N VAL A 201 -0.96 0.36 -28.25
CA VAL A 201 -0.54 1.43 -29.19
C VAL A 201 0.78 1.01 -29.80
#